data_AF-A0A512N7Q2-F1
#
_entry.id   AF-A0A512N7Q2-F1
#
_cell.length_a   1.000
_cell.length_b   1.000
_cell.length_c   1.000
_cell.angle_alpha   90.00
_cell.angle_beta   90.00
_cell.angle_gamma   90.00
#
_symmetry.space_group_name_H-M   'P 1'
#
loop_
_entity.id
_entity.type
_entity.pdbx_description
1 polymer ?
#
loop_
_entity_poly.entity_id
_entity_poly.type
_entity_poly.pdbx_seq_one_letter_code
_entity_poly.pdbx_strand_id
1 'polypeptide(L)'
;MLKLTFCLRRLPSLSLEEFQDYWLNKHGPLVRTLQPALGMTRYVQLHRLSGDLADGMRRVRGAPEPYDGVAELWWQSEETWRAASRNPEAREANRLLMEDEAKFIDLKNSPLWLNREEMIYGEQRRRAP
;
A
#
# COMPACT_ATOMS: atom_id res chain seq x y z
N MET A 1 1.19 16.45 4.14
CA MET A 1 1.30 15.14 4.82
C MET A 1 2.40 14.33 4.15
N LEU A 2 3.16 13.54 4.91
CA LEU A 2 4.12 12.59 4.33
C LEU A 2 3.35 11.38 3.80
N LYS A 3 3.65 10.92 2.59
CA LYS A 3 3.04 9.74 1.99
C LYS A 3 4.11 8.71 1.62
N LEU A 4 3.79 7.44 1.80
CA LEU A 4 4.51 6.31 1.26
C LEU A 4 3.60 5.63 0.22
N THR A 5 4.12 5.49 -1.00
CA THR A 5 3.52 4.67 -2.05
C THR A 5 4.32 3.39 -2.18
N PHE A 6 3.65 2.25 -2.03
CA PHE A 6 4.23 0.93 -2.12
C PHE A 6 3.67 0.22 -3.34
N CYS A 7 4.48 0.10 -4.40
CA CYS A 7 4.04 -0.52 -5.65
C CYS A 7 4.26 -2.02 -5.56
N LEU A 8 3.18 -2.80 -5.51
CA LEU A 8 3.24 -4.21 -5.14
C LEU A 8 3.38 -5.11 -6.37
N ARG A 9 4.34 -6.02 -6.31
CA ARG A 9 4.40 -7.24 -7.10
C ARG A 9 4.02 -8.40 -6.21
N ARG A 10 3.09 -9.24 -6.64
CA ARG A 10 2.75 -10.46 -5.91
C ARG A 10 3.89 -11.48 -5.98
N LEU A 11 3.94 -12.41 -5.04
CA LEU A 11 4.80 -13.59 -5.20
C LEU A 11 4.47 -14.34 -6.50
N PRO A 12 5.46 -14.90 -7.22
CA PRO A 12 5.23 -15.61 -8.48
C PRO A 12 4.26 -16.79 -8.36
N SER A 13 4.18 -17.41 -7.18
CA SER A 13 3.34 -18.57 -6.86
C SER A 13 1.86 -18.25 -6.67
N LEU A 14 1.48 -16.99 -6.47
CA LEU A 14 0.08 -16.59 -6.27
C LEU A 14 -0.54 -16.11 -7.57
N SER A 15 -1.81 -16.37 -7.83
CA SER A 15 -2.55 -15.63 -8.86
C SER A 15 -2.79 -14.17 -8.43
N LEU A 16 -3.25 -13.33 -9.37
CA LEU A 16 -3.65 -11.96 -9.04
C LEU A 16 -4.82 -11.94 -8.05
N GLU A 17 -5.78 -12.83 -8.23
CA GLU A 17 -6.96 -12.94 -7.36
C GLU A 17 -6.58 -13.35 -5.93
N GLU A 18 -5.77 -14.39 -5.78
CA GLU A 18 -5.29 -14.84 -4.45
C GLU A 18 -4.49 -13.75 -3.73
N PHE A 19 -3.63 -13.03 -4.47
CA PHE A 19 -2.91 -11.88 -3.93
C PHE A 19 -3.86 -10.80 -3.42
N GLN A 20 -4.85 -10.41 -4.23
CA GLN A 20 -5.79 -9.34 -3.89
C GLN A 20 -6.73 -9.74 -2.74
N ASP A 21 -7.18 -10.99 -2.71
CA ASP A 21 -7.99 -11.53 -1.61
C ASP A 21 -7.21 -11.53 -0.30
N TYR A 22 -5.99 -12.06 -0.29
CA TYR A 22 -5.14 -12.04 0.91
C TYR A 22 -4.88 -10.61 1.38
N TRP A 23 -4.54 -9.72 0.45
CA TRP A 23 -4.22 -8.34 0.76
C TRP A 23 -5.41 -7.59 1.38
N LEU A 24 -6.62 -7.78 0.84
CA LEU A 24 -7.81 -7.11 1.34
C LEU A 24 -8.34 -7.75 2.62
N ASN A 25 -8.48 -9.07 2.64
CA ASN A 25 -9.24 -9.80 3.64
C ASN A 25 -8.40 -10.36 4.80
N LYS A 26 -7.06 -10.38 4.68
CA LYS A 26 -6.14 -10.78 5.77
C LYS A 26 -5.25 -9.64 6.20
N HIS A 27 -4.50 -9.08 5.25
CA HIS A 27 -3.53 -8.03 5.54
C HIS A 27 -4.22 -6.70 5.92
N GLY A 28 -5.30 -6.32 5.22
CA GLY A 28 -6.09 -5.11 5.53
C GLY A 28 -6.56 -5.04 7.00
N PRO A 29 -7.22 -6.09 7.55
CA PRO A 29 -7.58 -6.16 8.96
C PRO A 29 -6.38 -6.09 9.92
N LEU A 30 -5.25 -6.71 9.56
CA LEU A 30 -4.02 -6.64 10.36
C LEU A 30 -3.49 -5.20 10.43
N VAL A 31 -3.37 -4.53 9.27
CA VAL A 31 -2.97 -3.11 9.18
C VAL A 31 -3.89 -2.23 10.03
N ARG A 32 -5.21 -2.43 9.95
CA ARG A 32 -6.18 -1.68 10.76
C ARG A 32 -5.97 -1.88 12.25
N THR A 33 -5.67 -3.11 12.68
CA THR A 33 -5.43 -3.45 14.09
C THR A 33 -4.14 -2.80 14.60
N LEU A 34 -3.10 -2.77 13.78
CA LEU A 34 -1.79 -2.21 14.13
C LEU A 34 -1.67 -0.69 13.92
N GLN A 35 -2.66 -0.07 13.26
CA GLN A 35 -2.67 1.35 12.92
C GLN A 35 -2.35 2.29 14.11
N PRO A 36 -2.90 2.10 15.32
CA PRO A 36 -2.62 2.99 16.45
C PRO A 36 -1.13 3.05 16.81
N ALA A 37 -0.43 1.92 16.78
CA ALA A 37 1.01 1.85 17.05
C ALA A 37 1.85 2.48 15.92
N LEU A 38 1.41 2.33 14.68
CA LEU A 38 2.12 2.79 13.48
C LEU A 38 1.93 4.29 13.20
N GLY A 39 0.93 4.93 13.81
CA GLY A 39 0.65 6.36 13.66
C GLY A 39 0.20 6.78 12.26
N MET A 40 -0.22 5.83 11.42
CA MET A 40 -0.74 6.11 10.09
C MET A 40 -2.06 6.87 10.17
N THR A 41 -2.21 7.93 9.40
CA THR A 41 -3.44 8.72 9.37
C THR A 41 -4.41 8.25 8.29
N ARG A 42 -3.89 7.54 7.28
CA ARG A 42 -4.65 6.96 6.18
C ARG A 42 -3.89 5.76 5.60
N TYR A 43 -4.64 4.76 5.18
CA TYR A 43 -4.17 3.59 4.44
C TYR A 43 -5.17 3.26 3.34
N VAL A 44 -4.70 3.05 2.11
CA VAL A 44 -5.53 2.71 0.94
C VAL A 44 -4.88 1.57 0.18
N GLN A 45 -5.69 0.60 -0.27
CA GLN A 45 -5.29 -0.44 -1.22
C GLN A 45 -5.88 -0.13 -2.59
N LEU A 46 -5.02 0.02 -3.60
CA LEU A 46 -5.42 0.12 -4.99
C LEU A 46 -5.17 -1.23 -5.66
N HIS A 47 -6.25 -1.94 -6.00
CA HIS A 47 -6.17 -3.25 -6.64
C HIS A 47 -6.06 -3.10 -8.16
N ARG A 48 -5.12 -3.82 -8.77
CA ARG A 48 -5.02 -3.91 -10.24
C ARG A 48 -6.31 -4.48 -10.81
N LEU A 49 -6.89 -3.79 -11.78
CA LEU A 49 -7.94 -4.36 -12.62
C LEU A 49 -7.31 -5.28 -13.69
N SER A 50 -8.00 -6.38 -13.99
CA SER A 50 -7.70 -7.28 -15.11
C SER A 50 -8.73 -7.16 -16.23
N GLY A 51 -8.42 -7.72 -17.40
CA GLY A 51 -9.33 -7.80 -18.54
C GLY A 51 -9.12 -6.70 -19.60
N ASP A 52 -9.94 -6.77 -20.66
CA ASP A 52 -9.72 -6.06 -21.92
C ASP A 52 -9.61 -4.54 -21.78
N LEU A 53 -10.38 -3.95 -20.86
CA LEU A 53 -10.32 -2.51 -20.59
C LEU A 53 -8.94 -2.09 -20.05
N ALA A 54 -8.45 -2.81 -19.03
CA ALA A 54 -7.14 -2.54 -18.42
C ALA A 54 -6.00 -2.81 -19.42
N ASP A 55 -6.12 -3.89 -20.20
CA ASP A 55 -5.14 -4.23 -21.23
C ASP A 55 -5.14 -3.23 -22.39
N GLY A 56 -6.32 -2.73 -22.78
CA GLY A 56 -6.47 -1.66 -23.77
C GLY A 56 -5.71 -0.40 -23.36
N MET A 57 -5.85 0.04 -22.11
CA MET A 57 -5.16 1.22 -21.59
C MET A 57 -3.63 1.08 -21.63
N ARG A 58 -3.10 -0.11 -21.36
CA ARG A 58 -1.65 -0.39 -21.50
C ARG A 58 -1.20 -0.28 -22.95
N ARG A 59 -1.94 -0.88 -23.88
CA ARG A 59 -1.59 -0.94 -25.31
C ARG A 59 -1.52 0.43 -25.97
N VAL A 60 -2.36 1.40 -25.56
CA VAL A 60 -2.37 2.76 -26.12
C VAL A 60 -0.98 3.42 -26.11
N ARG A 61 -0.13 3.10 -25.12
CA ARG A 61 1.22 3.67 -25.00
C ARG A 61 2.34 2.65 -25.17
N GLY A 62 2.04 1.39 -25.48
CA GLY A 62 3.03 0.31 -25.41
C GLY A 62 3.67 0.20 -24.01
N ALA A 63 2.90 0.50 -22.97
CA ALA A 63 3.40 0.58 -21.60
C ALA A 63 3.78 -0.81 -21.05
N PRO A 64 4.70 -0.90 -20.07
CA PRO A 64 5.04 -2.15 -19.41
C PRO A 64 3.85 -2.72 -18.61
N GLU A 65 4.00 -3.97 -18.16
CA GLU A 65 3.01 -4.58 -17.26
C GLU A 65 2.84 -3.74 -15.98
N PRO A 66 1.58 -3.44 -15.58
CA PRO A 66 1.32 -2.69 -14.37
C PRO A 66 1.74 -3.50 -13.14
N TYR A 67 1.84 -2.83 -12.00
CA TYR A 67 1.92 -3.47 -10.69
C TYR A 67 0.62 -4.21 -10.37
N ASP A 68 0.69 -5.18 -9.47
CA ASP A 68 -0.47 -6.00 -9.07
C ASP A 68 -1.35 -5.27 -8.04
N GLY A 69 -0.81 -4.22 -7.44
CA GLY A 69 -1.53 -3.25 -6.63
C GLY A 69 -0.62 -2.11 -6.17
N VAL A 70 -1.21 -1.10 -5.52
CA VAL A 70 -0.46 -0.02 -4.86
C VAL A 70 -1.04 0.23 -3.47
N ALA A 71 -0.21 0.12 -2.43
CA ALA A 71 -0.58 0.59 -1.10
C ALA A 71 -0.20 2.06 -0.96
N GLU A 72 -1.09 2.87 -0.40
CA GLU A 72 -0.82 4.26 -0.08
C GLU A 72 -1.04 4.50 1.41
N LEU A 73 -0.04 5.09 2.05
CA LEU A 73 0.01 5.26 3.50
C LEU A 73 0.41 6.70 3.80
N TRP A 74 -0.22 7.34 4.80
CA TRP A 74 0.06 8.72 5.17
C TRP A 74 0.39 8.88 6.65
N TRP A 75 1.22 9.88 6.94
CA TRP A 75 1.53 10.39 8.27
C TRP A 75 1.40 11.91 8.26
N GLN A 76 1.20 12.50 9.44
CA GLN A 76 1.07 13.96 9.55
C GLN A 76 2.34 14.66 9.05
N SER A 77 3.50 14.21 9.52
CA SER A 77 4.81 14.77 9.16
C SER A 77 5.91 13.70 9.19
N GLU A 78 7.06 14.04 8.63
CA GLU A 78 8.27 13.21 8.74
C GLU A 78 8.71 13.03 10.20
N GLU A 79 8.52 14.05 11.04
CA GLU A 79 8.80 13.95 12.46
C GLU A 79 7.94 12.87 13.14
N THR A 80 6.62 12.84 12.85
CA THR A 80 5.74 11.80 13.40
C THR A 80 6.12 10.40 12.94
N TRP A 81 6.55 10.25 11.69
CA TRP A 81 7.09 8.99 11.17
C TRP A 81 8.35 8.55 11.94
N ARG A 82 9.33 9.45 12.10
CA ARG A 82 10.58 9.14 12.80
C ARG A 82 10.34 8.88 14.28
N ALA A 83 9.41 9.58 14.91
CA ALA A 83 9.01 9.33 16.29
C ALA A 83 8.46 7.91 16.48
N ALA A 84 7.62 7.43 15.55
CA ALA A 84 7.07 6.08 15.60
C ALA A 84 8.19 5.02 15.64
N SER A 85 9.25 5.14 14.83
CA SER A 85 10.36 4.15 14.86
C SER A 85 11.07 4.00 16.22
N ARG A 86 10.97 5.00 17.10
CA ARG A 86 11.54 4.96 18.45
C ARG A 86 10.63 4.22 19.44
N ASN A 87 9.34 4.07 19.14
CA ASN A 87 8.39 3.32 19.96
C ASN A 87 8.58 1.79 19.78
N PRO A 88 8.83 1.01 20.84
CA PRO A 88 8.88 -0.45 20.78
C PRO A 88 7.63 -1.10 20.14
N GLU A 89 6.43 -0.60 20.43
CA GLU A 89 5.18 -1.14 19.89
C GLU A 89 5.10 -0.96 18.37
N ALA A 90 5.56 0.19 17.88
CA ALA A 90 5.60 0.47 16.45
C ALA A 90 6.64 -0.41 15.74
N ARG A 91 7.77 -0.71 16.37
CA ARG A 91 8.77 -1.65 15.82
C ARG A 91 8.20 -3.04 15.71
N GLU A 92 7.51 -3.50 16.75
CA GLU A 92 6.84 -4.80 16.73
C GLU A 92 5.73 -4.87 15.69
N ALA A 93 4.90 -3.83 15.59
CA ALA A 93 3.88 -3.71 14.56
C ALA A 93 4.48 -3.78 13.14
N ASN A 94 5.58 -3.06 12.88
CA ASN A 94 6.29 -3.14 11.60
C ASN A 94 6.85 -4.54 11.34
N ARG A 95 7.42 -5.22 12.35
CA ARG A 95 7.90 -6.60 12.21
C ARG A 95 6.78 -7.54 11.80
N LEU A 96 5.63 -7.46 12.47
CA LEU A 96 4.45 -8.27 12.16
C LEU A 96 3.92 -7.99 10.74
N LEU A 97 3.92 -6.72 10.31
CA LEU A 97 3.55 -6.38 8.94
C LEU A 97 4.55 -6.96 7.93
N MET A 98 5.86 -6.78 8.12
CA MET A 98 6.85 -7.33 7.19
C MET A 98 6.79 -8.86 7.07
N GLU A 99 6.56 -9.55 8.20
CA GLU A 99 6.36 -11.01 8.20
C GLU A 99 5.09 -11.44 7.48
N ASP A 100 4.03 -10.64 7.56
CA ASP A 100 2.80 -10.91 6.83
C ASP A 100 2.93 -10.58 5.34
N GLU A 101 3.54 -9.46 5.00
CA GLU A 101 3.85 -9.01 3.63
C GLU A 101 4.67 -10.06 2.88
N ALA A 102 5.66 -10.67 3.54
CA ALA A 102 6.51 -11.71 2.95
C ALA A 102 5.74 -12.96 2.50
N LYS A 103 4.48 -13.15 2.94
CA LYS A 103 3.63 -14.28 2.52
C LYS A 103 2.98 -14.08 1.17
N PHE A 104 2.89 -12.84 0.67
CA PHE A 104 2.14 -12.54 -0.57
C PHE A 104 2.80 -11.50 -1.48
N ILE A 105 3.77 -10.72 -1.00
CA ILE A 105 4.47 -9.69 -1.78
C ILE A 105 5.88 -10.16 -2.12
N ASP A 106 6.28 -9.99 -3.38
CA ASP A 106 7.68 -10.01 -3.79
C ASP A 106 8.33 -8.67 -3.38
N LEU A 107 8.80 -8.61 -2.13
CA LEU A 107 9.33 -7.40 -1.51
C LEU A 107 10.49 -6.78 -2.30
N LYS A 108 11.36 -7.61 -2.89
CA LYS A 108 12.53 -7.13 -3.63
C LYS A 108 12.14 -6.37 -4.90
N ASN A 109 11.06 -6.82 -5.55
CA ASN A 109 10.57 -6.22 -6.80
C ASN A 109 9.40 -5.24 -6.58
N SER A 110 9.10 -4.92 -5.32
CA SER A 110 8.04 -3.99 -4.92
C SER A 110 8.65 -2.69 -4.39
N PRO A 111 8.78 -1.62 -5.19
CA PRO A 111 9.46 -0.42 -4.75
C PRO A 111 8.65 0.38 -3.74
N LEU A 112 9.36 0.90 -2.73
CA LEU A 112 8.87 1.87 -1.77
C LEU A 112 9.25 3.29 -2.24
N TRP A 113 8.25 4.17 -2.30
CA TRP A 113 8.42 5.53 -2.77
C TRP A 113 7.84 6.53 -1.78
N LEU A 114 8.70 7.25 -1.07
CA LEU A 114 8.29 8.40 -0.24
C LEU A 114 7.96 9.60 -1.14
N ASN A 115 6.80 10.19 -0.93
CA ASN A 115 6.30 11.29 -1.74
C ASN A 115 5.39 12.26 -0.96
N ARG A 116 4.99 13.33 -1.64
CA ARG A 116 3.93 14.25 -1.19
C ARG A 116 2.84 14.27 -2.25
N GLU A 117 1.61 14.34 -1.79
CA GLU A 117 0.44 14.49 -2.66
C GLU A 117 0.13 15.98 -2.83
N GLU A 118 0.12 16.44 -4.08
CA GLU A 118 -0.36 17.77 -4.46
C GLU A 118 -1.65 17.59 -5.28
N MET A 119 -2.77 18.08 -4.76
CA MET A 119 -4.06 17.95 -5.41
C MET A 119 -4.28 19.12 -6.37
N ILE A 120 -4.44 18.82 -7.66
CA ILE A 120 -4.67 19.83 -8.71
C ILE A 120 -6.16 20.15 -8.87
N TYR A 121 -7.03 19.15 -8.78
CA TYR A 121 -8.49 19.29 -8.91
C TYR A 121 -9.21 18.14 -8.20
N GLY A 122 -10.43 18.39 -7.74
CA GLY A 122 -11.27 17.45 -6.98
C GLY A 122 -11.28 17.74 -5.48
N GLU A 123 -12.14 17.04 -4.75
CA GLU A 123 -12.21 17.13 -3.29
C GLU A 123 -11.41 15.99 -2.65
N GLN A 124 -10.63 16.32 -1.63
CA GLN A 124 -10.08 15.33 -0.73
C GLN A 124 -11.26 14.74 0.06
N ARG A 125 -11.65 13.49 -0.24
CA ARG A 125 -12.77 12.83 0.45
C ARG A 125 -12.61 12.99 1.97
N ARG A 126 -13.41 13.88 2.57
CA ARG A 126 -13.52 13.99 4.03
C ARG A 126 -14.13 12.70 4.56
N ARG A 127 -13.64 12.24 5.72
CA ARG A 127 -14.24 11.14 6.49
C ARG A 127 -15.76 11.31 6.50
N ALA A 128 -16.51 10.24 6.19
CA ALA A 128 -17.86 10.13 6.72
C ALA A 128 -17.76 10.20 8.26
N PRO A 129 -18.65 10.95 8.94
CA PRO A 129 -18.60 11.17 10.38
C PRO A 129 -18.55 9.86 11.17
#